data_AF-A0A8C0J9B1-F1
#
_entry.id   AF-A0A8C0J9B1-F1
#
_cell.length_a   1.000
_cell.length_b   1.000
_cell.length_c   1.000
_cell.angle_alpha   90.00
_cell.angle_beta   90.00
_cell.angle_gamma   90.00
#
_symmetry.space_group_name_H-M   'P 1'
#
loop_
_entity.id
_entity.type
_entity.pdbx_description
1 polymer ?
#
loop_
_entity_poly.entity_id
_entity_poly.type
_entity_poly.pdbx_seq_one_letter_code
_entity_poly.pdbx_strand_id
1 'polypeptide(L)'
;MTKKQMALEKISLQKCLLYFENIHGRPVTKQERSIMKPLYDRYRIIKQLLSTPSLITTIVSWKELVFIEEDSDEDRSQSSHELSSSSASNLPVDDHLCCSDEENEPVIVSPLDEKKAIKQPALSLSNLHEATMPVLLEHLRETRADKKRLRKALREFEEQFFKQTGRSPQKEDRIPMAEEYSEYKHTKAKLRLLEVLISKHDVSKTI
;
A
#
# COMPACT_ATOMS: atom_id res chain seq x y z
N MET A 1 -2.57 -4.01 27.91
CA MET A 1 -3.67 -3.14 28.36
C MET A 1 -4.96 -3.95 28.39
N THR A 2 -5.60 -4.13 29.54
CA THR A 2 -6.83 -4.96 29.63
C THR A 2 -8.08 -4.17 29.24
N LYS A 3 -9.14 -4.83 28.75
CA LYS A 3 -10.40 -4.13 28.38
C LYS A 3 -10.98 -3.28 29.52
N LYS A 4 -10.86 -3.76 30.76
CA LYS A 4 -11.27 -3.01 31.97
C LYS A 4 -10.44 -1.74 32.16
N GLN A 5 -9.12 -1.84 32.02
CA GLN A 5 -8.21 -0.69 32.10
C GLN A 5 -8.51 0.35 31.01
N MET A 6 -8.81 -0.10 29.79
CA MET A 6 -9.19 0.78 28.69
C MET A 6 -10.51 1.52 28.93
N ALA A 7 -11.50 0.85 29.53
CA ALA A 7 -12.76 1.49 29.90
C ALA A 7 -12.57 2.57 30.98
N LEU A 8 -11.71 2.32 31.98
CA LEU A 8 -11.35 3.31 32.99
C LEU A 8 -10.62 4.51 32.39
N GLU A 9 -9.64 4.28 31.51
CA GLU A 9 -8.96 5.36 30.80
C GLU A 9 -9.91 6.17 29.92
N LYS A 10 -10.86 5.53 29.23
CA LYS A 10 -11.89 6.22 28.45
C LYS A 10 -12.66 7.21 29.31
N ILE A 11 -13.11 6.77 30.49
CA ILE A 11 -13.85 7.62 31.43
C ILE A 11 -12.96 8.75 31.95
N SER A 12 -11.70 8.46 32.28
CA SER A 12 -10.72 9.46 32.73
C SER A 12 -10.53 10.55 31.68
N LEU A 13 -10.31 10.16 30.41
CA LEU A 13 -10.14 11.11 29.31
C LEU A 13 -11.39 11.94 29.06
N GLN A 14 -12.59 11.35 29.14
CA GLN A 14 -13.84 12.11 29.03
C GLN A 14 -13.96 13.17 30.14
N LYS A 15 -13.58 12.83 31.37
CA LYS A 15 -13.56 13.78 32.49
C LYS A 15 -12.54 14.89 32.27
N CYS A 16 -11.33 14.57 31.80
CA CYS A 16 -10.32 15.57 31.48
C CYS A 16 -10.75 16.52 30.35
N LEU A 17 -11.35 15.99 29.29
CA LEU A 17 -11.87 16.79 28.18
C LEU A 17 -12.98 17.74 28.65
N LEU A 18 -13.92 17.24 29.46
CA LEU A 18 -15.01 18.03 30.00
C LEU A 18 -14.53 19.09 30.99
N TYR A 19 -13.56 18.75 31.84
CA TYR A 19 -12.92 19.69 32.76
C TYR A 19 -12.25 20.84 32.01
N PHE A 20 -11.54 20.53 30.92
CA PHE A 20 -10.93 21.55 30.08
C PHE A 20 -11.99 22.43 29.39
N GLU A 21 -13.05 21.84 28.85
CA GLU A 21 -14.18 22.59 28.26
C GLU A 21 -14.86 23.50 29.29
N ASN A 22 -14.96 23.07 30.54
CA ASN A 22 -15.55 23.87 31.62
C ASN A 22 -14.70 25.10 31.99
N ILE A 23 -13.36 25.01 31.88
CA ILE A 23 -12.45 26.10 32.24
C ILE A 23 -12.19 27.04 31.08
N HIS A 24 -11.96 26.49 29.89
CA HIS A 24 -11.49 27.24 28.73
C HIS A 24 -12.57 27.41 27.65
N GLY A 25 -13.72 26.75 27.79
CA GLY A 25 -14.72 26.66 26.73
C GLY A 25 -14.24 25.74 25.60
N ARG A 26 -14.90 25.84 24.44
CA ARG A 26 -14.53 25.05 23.26
C ARG A 26 -13.20 25.55 22.70
N PRO A 27 -12.22 24.67 22.36
CA PRO A 27 -10.94 25.09 21.78
C PRO A 27 -11.11 25.84 20.44
N VAL A 28 -10.96 27.17 20.46
CA VAL A 28 -11.14 28.05 19.27
C VAL A 28 -9.79 28.39 18.64
N THR A 29 -8.74 28.47 19.44
CA THR A 29 -7.39 28.84 18.97
C THR A 29 -6.56 27.61 18.56
N LYS A 30 -5.56 27.82 17.70
CA LYS A 30 -4.63 26.75 17.28
C LYS A 30 -3.84 26.19 18.47
N GLN A 31 -3.52 27.03 19.44
CA GLN A 31 -2.76 26.65 20.64
C GLN A 31 -3.59 25.76 21.58
N GLU A 32 -4.83 26.13 21.86
CA GLU A 32 -5.75 25.29 22.66
C GLU A 32 -5.97 23.92 22.01
N ARG A 33 -6.16 23.90 20.69
CA ARG A 33 -6.27 22.65 19.93
C ARG A 33 -5.02 21.79 20.05
N SER A 34 -3.83 22.39 20.05
CA SER A 34 -2.56 21.67 20.22
C SER A 34 -2.45 21.01 21.59
N ILE A 35 -2.82 21.74 22.66
CA ILE A 35 -2.79 21.23 24.04
C ILE A 35 -3.78 20.07 24.23
N MET A 36 -4.96 20.16 23.62
CA MET A 36 -5.98 19.11 23.70
C MET A 36 -5.73 17.91 22.78
N LYS A 37 -4.94 18.10 21.71
CA LYS A 37 -4.68 17.07 20.68
C LYS A 37 -4.28 15.71 21.24
N PRO A 38 -3.29 15.59 22.15
CA PRO A 38 -2.90 14.29 22.71
C PRO A 38 -4.04 13.58 23.46
N LEU A 39 -4.93 14.33 24.12
CA LEU A 39 -6.09 13.76 24.82
C LEU A 39 -7.13 13.21 23.83
N TYR A 40 -7.42 13.97 22.78
CA TYR A 40 -8.34 13.53 21.72
C TYR A 40 -7.81 12.30 20.98
N ASP A 41 -6.51 12.28 20.65
CA ASP A 41 -5.91 11.16 19.94
C ASP A 41 -5.91 9.89 20.79
N ARG A 42 -5.53 9.99 22.08
CA ARG A 42 -5.61 8.85 23.01
C ARG A 42 -7.05 8.36 23.21
N TYR A 43 -8.02 9.27 23.35
CA TYR A 43 -9.43 8.90 23.47
C TYR A 43 -9.95 8.18 22.22
N ARG A 44 -9.58 8.64 21.02
CA ARG A 44 -9.96 8.00 19.75
C ARG A 44 -9.38 6.59 19.63
N ILE A 45 -8.11 6.40 19.98
CA ILE A 45 -7.44 5.09 19.98
C ILE A 45 -8.17 4.13 20.93
N ILE A 46 -8.45 4.58 22.15
CA ILE A 46 -9.16 3.76 23.14
C ILE A 46 -10.58 3.43 22.69
N LYS A 47 -11.30 4.40 22.11
CA LYS A 47 -12.65 4.17 21.57
C LYS A 47 -12.62 3.15 20.42
N GLN A 48 -11.62 3.22 19.55
CA GLN A 48 -11.44 2.27 18.45
C GLN A 48 -11.13 0.86 18.98
N LEU A 49 -10.21 0.74 19.93
CA LEU A 49 -9.82 -0.53 20.53
C LEU A 49 -10.94 -1.17 21.38
N LEU A 50 -11.81 -0.36 22.00
CA LEU A 50 -13.01 -0.85 22.69
C LEU A 50 -14.15 -1.24 21.75
N SER A 51 -14.26 -0.59 20.58
CA SER A 51 -15.31 -0.82 19.59
C SER A 51 -15.02 -2.01 18.67
N THR A 52 -13.83 -2.58 18.75
CA THR A 52 -13.37 -3.57 17.77
C THR A 52 -13.43 -4.98 18.37
N PRO A 53 -14.15 -5.92 17.73
CA PRO A 53 -14.02 -7.34 18.06
C PRO A 53 -12.58 -7.74 17.77
N SER A 54 -12.01 -8.56 18.65
CA SER A 54 -10.57 -8.80 18.83
C SER A 54 -9.85 -9.41 17.61
N LEU A 55 -9.65 -8.64 16.54
CA LEU A 55 -8.89 -8.99 15.33
C LEU A 55 -7.77 -7.96 15.01
N ILE A 56 -7.63 -6.92 15.83
CA ILE A 56 -6.87 -5.71 15.44
C ILE A 56 -5.37 -5.77 15.71
N THR A 57 -4.87 -6.63 16.59
CA THR A 57 -3.41 -6.72 16.84
C THR A 57 -2.63 -7.04 15.58
N THR A 58 -3.19 -7.82 14.66
CA THR A 58 -2.55 -8.10 13.36
C THR A 58 -2.56 -6.86 12.46
N ILE A 59 -3.65 -6.10 12.38
CA ILE A 59 -3.73 -4.96 11.44
C ILE A 59 -2.82 -3.79 11.85
N VAL A 60 -2.58 -3.55 13.14
CA VAL A 60 -1.65 -2.48 13.57
C VAL A 60 -0.20 -2.83 13.22
N SER A 61 0.22 -4.09 13.38
CA SER A 61 1.53 -4.56 12.93
C SER A 61 1.71 -4.40 11.41
N TRP A 62 0.66 -4.60 10.62
CA TRP A 62 0.73 -4.47 9.16
C TRP A 62 0.71 -3.00 8.74
N LYS A 63 0.02 -2.14 9.49
CA LYS A 63 0.06 -0.70 9.26
C LYS A 63 1.41 -0.10 9.64
N GLU A 64 2.06 -0.61 10.68
CA GLU A 64 3.40 -0.18 11.13
C GLU A 64 4.50 -0.70 10.19
N LEU A 65 4.42 -1.94 9.69
CA LEU A 65 5.30 -2.45 8.63
C LEU A 65 5.16 -1.67 7.30
N VAL A 66 3.95 -1.23 6.96
CA VAL A 66 3.71 -0.39 5.77
C VAL A 66 4.14 1.06 6.00
N PHE A 67 4.11 1.55 7.24
CA PHE A 67 4.55 2.91 7.57
C PHE A 67 6.08 3.03 7.65
N ILE A 68 6.77 2.00 8.13
CA ILE A 68 8.26 1.97 8.18
C ILE A 68 8.87 1.89 6.77
N GLU A 69 8.18 1.32 5.79
CA GLU A 69 8.64 1.31 4.39
C GLU A 69 8.43 2.66 3.66
N GLU A 70 7.58 3.56 4.15
CA GLU A 70 7.21 4.81 3.44
C GLU A 70 7.89 6.08 4.01
N ASP A 71 8.86 5.98 4.93
CA ASP A 71 9.57 7.15 5.50
C ASP A 71 11.10 7.13 5.28
N SER A 72 11.59 6.40 4.28
CA SER A 72 13.01 6.43 3.87
C SER A 72 13.13 6.95 2.44
N ASP A 73 12.62 8.15 2.17
CA ASP A 73 12.99 8.97 1.01
C ASP A 73 12.69 10.45 1.34
N GLU A 74 13.37 10.98 2.36
CA GLU A 74 13.61 12.43 2.44
C GLU A 74 14.71 12.79 1.43
N ASP A 75 14.33 13.21 0.22
CA ASP A 75 15.10 14.25 -0.46
C ASP A 75 14.21 15.46 -0.73
N ARG A 76 14.23 16.36 0.24
CA ARG A 76 13.60 17.66 0.18
C ARG A 76 14.54 18.60 -0.58
N SER A 77 14.49 18.54 -1.91
CA SER A 77 15.14 19.53 -2.75
C SER A 77 14.50 20.91 -2.56
N GLN A 78 15.09 21.72 -1.70
CA GLN A 78 14.82 23.15 -1.62
C GLN A 78 15.47 23.85 -2.82
N SER A 79 14.62 24.35 -3.71
CA SER A 79 15.01 25.33 -4.71
C SER A 79 15.55 26.58 -4.04
N SER A 80 16.74 27.02 -4.44
CA SER A 80 17.08 28.44 -4.47
C SER A 80 17.97 28.68 -5.68
N HIS A 81 17.50 29.58 -6.52
CA HIS A 81 18.19 30.21 -7.63
C HIS A 81 19.59 30.71 -7.21
N GLU A 82 20.54 30.73 -8.15
CA GLU A 82 21.10 31.98 -8.70
C GLU A 82 22.13 31.67 -9.81
N LEU A 83 22.23 32.61 -10.74
CA LEU A 83 22.92 32.59 -12.02
C LEU A 83 24.45 32.66 -11.89
N SER A 84 25.19 32.08 -12.85
CA SER A 84 26.16 32.80 -13.71
C SER A 84 27.24 31.90 -14.35
N SER A 85 27.29 31.96 -15.68
CA SER A 85 28.47 32.23 -16.54
C SER A 85 29.72 31.32 -16.51
N SER A 86 30.00 30.75 -17.69
CA SER A 86 31.22 31.00 -18.53
C SER A 86 32.04 29.78 -18.98
N SER A 87 32.28 29.78 -20.30
CA SER A 87 33.53 29.46 -21.01
C SER A 87 33.87 28.01 -21.43
N ALA A 88 33.57 27.74 -22.71
CA ALA A 88 34.46 27.31 -23.80
C ALA A 88 35.61 26.30 -23.55
N SER A 89 35.63 25.20 -24.32
CA SER A 89 36.47 25.04 -25.55
C SER A 89 36.98 23.59 -25.80
N ASN A 90 36.89 23.20 -27.08
CA ASN A 90 37.74 22.29 -27.88
C ASN A 90 37.63 20.73 -27.82
N LEU A 91 37.45 20.17 -29.03
CA LEU A 91 37.71 18.79 -29.52
C LEU A 91 39.24 18.53 -29.68
N PRO A 92 39.80 17.41 -30.25
CA PRO A 92 39.23 16.17 -30.85
C PRO A 92 40.01 14.84 -30.53
N VAL A 93 39.73 13.77 -31.31
CA VAL A 93 40.53 12.56 -31.67
C VAL A 93 40.06 11.25 -30.97
N ASP A 94 39.30 10.38 -31.66
CA ASP A 94 39.71 9.16 -32.42
C ASP A 94 40.11 8.01 -31.45
N ASP A 95 39.50 6.82 -31.41
CA ASP A 95 39.60 5.77 -32.43
C ASP A 95 38.74 4.52 -32.05
N HIS A 96 38.42 3.71 -33.06
CA HIS A 96 38.11 2.26 -33.08
C HIS A 96 36.65 1.68 -33.04
N LEU A 97 36.06 1.68 -34.25
CA LEU A 97 35.41 0.60 -35.02
C LEU A 97 34.06 -0.08 -34.63
N CYS A 98 33.30 -0.29 -35.72
CA CYS A 98 31.97 -0.90 -35.89
C CYS A 98 32.05 -2.32 -36.49
N CYS A 99 30.95 -3.05 -36.32
CA CYS A 99 30.22 -3.81 -37.36
C CYS A 99 30.35 -5.35 -37.42
N SER A 100 29.15 -5.96 -37.47
CA SER A 100 28.72 -7.11 -38.32
C SER A 100 29.26 -8.51 -37.98
N ASP A 101 28.62 -9.63 -38.30
CA ASP A 101 27.24 -10.10 -38.59
C ASP A 101 27.38 -11.64 -38.79
N GLU A 102 26.30 -12.39 -38.58
CA GLU A 102 26.01 -13.75 -39.08
C GLU A 102 26.74 -15.04 -38.59
N GLU A 103 25.87 -15.97 -38.17
CA GLU A 103 25.79 -17.42 -38.53
C GLU A 103 26.73 -18.45 -37.88
N ASN A 104 26.20 -19.26 -36.93
CA ASN A 104 26.20 -20.74 -37.01
C ASN A 104 25.37 -21.41 -35.86
N GLU A 105 24.27 -22.08 -36.20
CA GLU A 105 23.69 -23.23 -35.47
C GLU A 105 24.22 -24.53 -36.13
N PRO A 106 24.09 -25.78 -35.61
CA PRO A 106 23.35 -26.26 -34.43
C PRO A 106 24.05 -27.38 -33.60
N VAL A 107 23.32 -27.92 -32.61
CA VAL A 107 23.45 -29.28 -31.99
C VAL A 107 24.44 -29.45 -30.83
N ILE A 108 23.91 -29.69 -29.62
CA ILE A 108 24.14 -30.89 -28.79
C ILE A 108 22.97 -31.05 -27.82
N VAL A 109 22.30 -32.19 -27.95
CA VAL A 109 21.24 -32.72 -27.10
C VAL A 109 21.86 -33.30 -25.84
N SER A 110 21.29 -33.04 -24.66
CA SER A 110 21.17 -34.09 -23.63
C SER A 110 20.06 -33.81 -22.61
N PRO A 111 19.43 -34.87 -22.08
CA PRO A 111 18.07 -34.85 -21.56
C PRO A 111 18.06 -34.81 -20.02
N LEU A 112 17.29 -33.91 -19.41
CA LEU A 112 17.09 -33.97 -17.96
C LEU A 112 15.70 -33.49 -17.53
N ASP A 113 14.87 -34.51 -17.25
CA ASP A 113 13.84 -34.58 -16.23
C ASP A 113 12.55 -33.72 -16.39
N GLU A 114 11.61 -34.27 -17.14
CA GLU A 114 10.19 -33.98 -16.96
C GLU A 114 9.72 -34.55 -15.61
N LYS A 115 9.54 -33.70 -14.59
CA LYS A 115 8.47 -33.93 -13.60
C LYS A 115 8.10 -32.68 -12.81
N LYS A 116 7.03 -32.06 -13.33
CA LYS A 116 5.97 -31.35 -12.62
C LYS A 116 6.41 -30.12 -11.82
N ALA A 117 6.64 -29.03 -12.55
CA ALA A 117 6.03 -27.78 -12.13
C ALA A 117 4.51 -28.05 -12.03
N ILE A 118 4.03 -28.30 -10.82
CA ILE A 118 2.61 -28.30 -10.50
C ILE A 118 2.15 -26.88 -10.83
N LYS A 119 1.66 -26.70 -12.06
CA LYS A 119 0.79 -25.58 -12.40
C LYS A 119 -0.41 -25.75 -11.49
N GLN A 120 -0.36 -25.08 -10.33
CA GLN A 120 -1.55 -24.88 -9.51
C GLN A 120 -2.64 -24.46 -10.49
N PRO A 121 -3.80 -25.15 -10.52
CA PRO A 121 -4.90 -24.75 -11.39
C PRO A 121 -5.09 -23.26 -11.21
N ALA A 122 -5.13 -22.48 -12.28
CA ALA A 122 -5.38 -21.04 -12.16
C ALA A 122 -6.72 -20.88 -11.42
N LEU A 123 -6.64 -20.54 -10.13
CA LEU A 123 -7.81 -20.48 -9.26
C LEU A 123 -8.60 -19.22 -9.62
N SER A 124 -9.56 -19.40 -10.52
CA SER A 124 -10.51 -18.40 -10.97
C SER A 124 -11.47 -18.03 -9.84
N LEU A 125 -12.06 -16.83 -9.87
CA LEU A 125 -13.04 -16.40 -8.86
C LEU A 125 -14.15 -17.44 -8.59
N SER A 126 -14.55 -18.21 -9.59
CA SER A 126 -15.57 -19.25 -9.45
C SER A 126 -15.14 -20.43 -8.60
N ASN A 127 -13.86 -20.75 -8.46
CA ASN A 127 -13.38 -21.90 -7.69
C ASN A 127 -12.83 -21.55 -6.29
N LEU A 128 -12.81 -20.26 -5.93
CA LEU A 128 -12.39 -19.79 -4.60
C LEU A 128 -13.24 -20.37 -3.46
N HIS A 129 -14.51 -20.67 -3.70
CA HIS A 129 -15.42 -21.18 -2.67
C HIS A 129 -15.12 -22.63 -2.24
N GLU A 130 -14.41 -23.40 -3.07
CA GLU A 130 -13.97 -24.78 -2.79
C GLU A 130 -12.54 -24.82 -2.20
N ALA A 131 -11.84 -23.69 -2.18
CA ALA A 131 -10.47 -23.62 -1.70
C ALA A 131 -10.40 -23.89 -0.18
N THR A 132 -9.37 -24.64 0.22
CA THR A 132 -9.13 -24.92 1.64
C THR A 132 -8.67 -23.66 2.37
N MET A 133 -8.85 -23.62 3.70
CA MET A 133 -8.46 -22.46 4.51
C MET A 133 -7.01 -21.96 4.31
N PRO A 134 -5.96 -22.81 4.31
CA PRO A 134 -4.60 -22.32 4.06
C PRO A 134 -4.45 -21.70 2.67
N VAL A 135 -5.10 -22.29 1.65
CA VAL A 135 -5.10 -21.76 0.28
C VAL A 135 -5.82 -20.41 0.23
N LEU A 136 -6.95 -20.24 0.93
CA LEU A 136 -7.66 -18.96 1.02
C LEU A 136 -6.80 -17.86 1.68
N LEU A 137 -6.04 -18.20 2.72
CA LEU A 137 -5.14 -17.25 3.39
C LEU A 137 -3.96 -16.85 2.50
N GLU A 138 -3.39 -17.79 1.75
CA GLU A 138 -2.36 -17.52 0.75
C GLU A 138 -2.88 -16.58 -0.33
N HIS A 139 -4.05 -16.88 -0.92
CA HIS A 139 -4.68 -16.02 -1.91
C HIS A 139 -5.00 -14.63 -1.36
N LEU A 140 -5.37 -14.52 -0.08
CA LEU A 140 -5.60 -13.24 0.57
C LEU A 140 -4.30 -12.43 0.66
N ARG A 141 -3.17 -13.07 0.99
CA ARG A 141 -1.85 -12.44 1.01
C ARG A 141 -1.44 -11.96 -0.38
N GLU A 142 -1.56 -12.81 -1.39
CA GLU A 142 -1.24 -12.47 -2.78
C GLU A 142 -2.10 -11.32 -3.30
N THR A 143 -3.42 -11.42 -3.15
CA THR A 143 -4.35 -10.39 -3.60
C THR A 143 -4.11 -9.04 -2.88
N ARG A 144 -3.59 -9.05 -1.64
CA ARG A 144 -3.16 -7.83 -0.93
C ARG A 144 -1.88 -7.24 -1.55
N ALA A 145 -0.91 -8.07 -1.89
CA ALA A 145 0.31 -7.66 -2.57
C ALA A 145 0.01 -7.08 -3.95
N ASP A 146 -0.85 -7.73 -4.73
CA ASP A 146 -1.29 -7.26 -6.05
C ASP A 146 -1.97 -5.90 -5.95
N LYS A 147 -2.85 -5.72 -4.96
CA LYS A 147 -3.48 -4.43 -4.70
C LYS A 147 -2.48 -3.32 -4.36
N LYS A 148 -1.40 -3.65 -3.63
CA LYS A 148 -0.31 -2.70 -3.33
C LYS A 148 0.44 -2.34 -4.62
N ARG A 149 0.82 -3.34 -5.42
CA ARG A 149 1.49 -3.18 -6.72
C ARG A 149 0.68 -2.28 -7.66
N LEU A 150 -0.61 -2.58 -7.84
CA LEU A 150 -1.52 -1.80 -8.70
C LEU A 150 -1.67 -0.35 -8.25
N ARG A 151 -1.78 -0.09 -6.94
CA ARG A 151 -1.79 1.29 -6.43
C ARG A 151 -0.50 2.04 -6.72
N LYS A 152 0.65 1.36 -6.62
CA LYS A 152 1.94 1.98 -6.94
C LYS A 152 1.99 2.34 -8.41
N ALA A 153 1.69 1.40 -9.31
CA ALA A 153 1.68 1.61 -10.75
C ALA A 153 0.75 2.77 -11.15
N LEU A 154 -0.49 2.79 -10.64
CA LEU A 154 -1.45 3.85 -10.93
C LEU A 154 -0.99 5.23 -10.43
N ARG A 155 -0.36 5.30 -9.24
CA ARG A 155 0.19 6.56 -8.71
C ARG A 155 1.39 7.04 -9.51
N GLU A 156 2.28 6.14 -9.87
CA GLU A 156 3.46 6.44 -10.69
C GLU A 156 3.04 6.99 -12.06
N PHE A 157 2.03 6.39 -12.68
CA PHE A 157 1.44 6.93 -13.90
C PHE A 157 0.85 8.34 -13.69
N GLU A 158 0.01 8.53 -12.67
CA GLU A 158 -0.59 9.84 -12.38
C GLU A 158 0.46 10.92 -12.12
N GLU A 159 1.54 10.56 -11.43
CA GLU A 159 2.66 11.44 -11.13
C GLU A 159 3.49 11.77 -12.38
N GLN A 160 3.85 10.77 -13.19
CA GLN A 160 4.58 10.97 -14.44
C GLN A 160 3.76 11.81 -15.42
N PHE A 161 2.46 11.56 -15.51
CA PHE A 161 1.54 12.33 -16.33
C PHE A 161 1.47 13.77 -15.86
N PHE A 162 1.36 14.00 -14.55
CA PHE A 162 1.35 15.34 -13.98
C PHE A 162 2.66 16.09 -14.23
N LYS A 163 3.81 15.43 -14.08
CA LYS A 163 5.14 16.01 -14.37
C LYS A 163 5.28 16.45 -15.82
N GLN A 164 4.72 15.69 -16.77
CA GLN A 164 4.83 15.98 -18.20
C GLN A 164 3.80 17.02 -18.68
N THR A 165 2.58 16.96 -18.17
CA THR A 165 1.45 17.75 -18.69
C THR A 165 1.02 18.92 -17.81
N GLY A 166 1.46 18.93 -16.54
CA GLY A 166 1.04 19.92 -15.53
C GLY A 166 -0.42 19.80 -15.09
N ARG A 167 -1.15 18.76 -15.53
CA ARG A 167 -2.56 18.53 -15.20
C ARG A 167 -2.81 17.07 -14.80
N SER A 168 -3.95 16.78 -14.18
CA SER A 168 -4.33 15.41 -13.83
C SER A 168 -4.86 14.62 -15.05
N PRO A 169 -4.72 13.29 -15.08
CA PRO A 169 -5.21 12.46 -16.19
C PRO A 169 -6.74 12.48 -16.34
N GLN A 170 -7.22 12.83 -17.54
CA GLN A 170 -8.62 12.74 -17.94
C GLN A 170 -8.98 11.31 -18.36
N LYS A 171 -10.23 11.04 -18.74
CA LYS A 171 -10.74 9.70 -19.05
C LYS A 171 -10.00 9.07 -20.23
N GLU A 172 -9.64 9.88 -21.22
CA GLU A 172 -8.96 9.53 -22.46
C GLU A 172 -7.47 9.26 -22.18
N ASP A 173 -6.88 10.05 -21.27
CA ASP A 173 -5.49 9.88 -20.87
C ASP A 173 -5.27 8.59 -20.06
N ARG A 174 -6.32 7.98 -19.50
CA ARG A 174 -6.24 6.75 -18.70
C ARG A 174 -6.23 5.47 -19.54
N ILE A 175 -6.43 5.57 -20.85
CA ILE A 175 -6.43 4.41 -21.76
C ILE A 175 -5.15 3.56 -21.64
N PRO A 176 -3.94 4.15 -21.55
CA PRO A 176 -2.70 3.38 -21.38
C PRO A 176 -2.67 2.54 -20.10
N MET A 177 -3.43 2.92 -19.05
CA MET A 177 -3.51 2.23 -17.77
C MET A 177 -4.85 1.50 -17.56
N ALA A 178 -5.61 1.27 -18.63
CA ALA A 178 -6.96 0.72 -18.54
C ALA A 178 -6.97 -0.68 -17.89
N GLU A 179 -5.95 -1.50 -18.18
CA GLU A 179 -5.78 -2.83 -17.61
C GLU A 179 -5.57 -2.74 -16.10
N GLU A 180 -4.63 -1.94 -15.62
CA GLU A 180 -4.31 -1.77 -14.21
C GLU A 180 -5.49 -1.21 -13.42
N TYR A 181 -6.24 -0.26 -13.99
CA TYR A 181 -7.47 0.24 -13.37
C TYR A 181 -8.53 -0.87 -13.28
N SER A 182 -8.67 -1.69 -14.31
CA SER A 182 -9.61 -2.82 -14.33
C SER A 182 -9.21 -3.89 -13.31
N GLU A 183 -7.93 -4.25 -13.26
CA GLU A 183 -7.35 -5.19 -12.31
C GLU A 183 -7.48 -4.69 -10.88
N TYR A 184 -7.27 -3.39 -10.62
CA TYR A 184 -7.43 -2.84 -9.29
C TYR A 184 -8.87 -2.98 -8.79
N LYS A 185 -9.85 -2.76 -9.67
CA LYS A 185 -11.28 -2.97 -9.35
C LYS A 185 -11.57 -4.44 -9.11
N HIS A 186 -11.05 -5.34 -9.95
CA HIS A 186 -11.23 -6.78 -9.81
C HIS A 186 -10.58 -7.31 -8.52
N THR A 187 -9.32 -6.95 -8.27
CA THR A 187 -8.55 -7.28 -7.07
C THR A 187 -9.26 -6.77 -5.80
N LYS A 188 -9.85 -5.57 -5.83
CA LYS A 188 -10.65 -5.06 -4.71
C LYS A 188 -11.88 -5.92 -4.45
N ALA A 189 -12.57 -6.40 -5.48
CA ALA A 189 -13.69 -7.31 -5.34
C ALA A 189 -13.24 -8.69 -4.83
N LYS A 190 -12.16 -9.25 -5.38
CA LYS A 190 -11.54 -10.52 -4.95
C LYS A 190 -11.16 -10.50 -3.46
N LEU A 191 -10.59 -9.40 -2.97
CA LEU A 191 -10.31 -9.24 -1.54
C LEU A 191 -11.55 -9.33 -0.67
N ARG A 192 -12.65 -8.68 -1.08
CA ARG A 192 -13.91 -8.75 -0.33
C ARG A 192 -14.46 -10.17 -0.30
N LEU A 193 -14.41 -10.88 -1.43
CA LEU A 193 -14.82 -12.27 -1.50
C LEU A 193 -14.00 -13.15 -0.56
N LEU A 194 -12.67 -13.04 -0.59
CA LEU A 194 -11.76 -13.80 0.27
C LEU A 194 -12.02 -13.50 1.77
N GLU A 195 -12.19 -12.24 2.15
CA GLU A 195 -12.54 -11.84 3.52
C GLU A 195 -13.84 -12.51 4.00
N VAL A 196 -14.85 -12.57 3.14
CA VAL A 196 -16.14 -13.22 3.45
C VAL A 196 -15.99 -14.74 3.56
N LEU A 197 -15.28 -15.39 2.64
CA LEU A 197 -15.09 -16.84 2.65
C LEU A 197 -14.34 -17.30 3.91
N ILE A 198 -13.28 -16.59 4.28
CA ILE A 198 -12.52 -16.87 5.50
C ILE A 198 -13.40 -16.69 6.74
N SER A 199 -14.17 -15.60 6.81
CA SER A 199 -15.08 -15.35 7.93
C SER A 199 -16.10 -16.49 8.11
N LYS A 200 -16.64 -17.03 7.01
CA LYS A 200 -17.58 -18.17 7.06
C LYS A 200 -16.92 -19.45 7.58
N HIS A 201 -15.67 -19.70 7.20
CA HIS A 201 -14.94 -20.88 7.63
C HIS A 201 -14.56 -20.81 9.13
N ASP A 202 -14.33 -19.62 9.68
CA ASP A 202 -14.09 -19.43 11.12
C ASP A 202 -15.36 -19.66 11.96
N VAL A 203 -16.52 -19.24 11.46
CA VAL A 203 -17.82 -19.51 12.10
C VAL A 203 -18.12 -21.02 12.11
N SER A 204 -17.81 -21.72 11.02
CA SER A 204 -18.07 -23.17 10.88
C SER A 204 -17.21 -24.05 11.80
N LYS A 205 -16.11 -23.52 12.35
CA LYS A 205 -15.24 -24.23 13.31
C LYS A 205 -15.62 -23.98 14.78
N THR A 206 -16.46 -22.98 15.03
CA THR A 206 -16.81 -22.52 16.40
C THR A 206 -18.16 -23.07 16.86
N ILE A 207 -18.85 -23.85 16.02
CA ILE A 207 -20.09 -24.58 16.31
C ILE A 207 -19.73 -26.05 16.49
#